data_AF-A0A2G9Q054-F1
#
_entry.id   AF-A0A2G9Q054-F1
#
_cell.length_a   1.000
_cell.length_b   1.000
_cell.length_c   1.000
_cell.angle_alpha   90.00
_cell.angle_beta   90.00
_cell.angle_gamma   90.00
#
_symmetry.space_group_name_H-M   'P 1'
#
loop_
_entity.id
_entity.type
_entity.pdbx_description
1 polymer ?
#
loop_
_entity_poly.entity_id
_entity_poly.type
_entity_poly.pdbx_seq_one_letter_code
_entity_poly.pdbx_strand_id
1 'polypeptide(L)'
;MGIFKAYLDEIRYGYLNLIDHMHGSTKIDETQGDHDNPIIALHGYCQMKHTFTYLQKHFAKNDRTVIPIGYGSFYQDIRRSAEQAAEGIERIAHDSPTRRVDMIGHSMGGLVGAYIVKALDQSKYVDRIVALGSPFQGTVMAHLGVGKSAGQMVPGSDFLEELCKAETPATIFASSVFSDADELLIPHKNGWCPGWKNILVQDVAHLGLIYNKNILDKTLELISRKI
;
A
#
# COMPACT_ATOMS: atom_id res chain seq x y z
N MET A 1 -16.19 29.98 -2.61
CA MET A 1 -17.07 29.24 -1.69
C MET A 1 -17.57 27.89 -2.26
N GLY A 2 -16.93 27.33 -3.30
CA GLY A 2 -17.36 26.06 -3.93
C GLY A 2 -16.54 24.81 -3.55
N ILE A 3 -15.24 24.99 -3.27
CA ILE A 3 -14.32 23.88 -2.98
C ILE A 3 -14.58 23.28 -1.59
N PHE A 4 -14.90 24.11 -0.60
CA PHE A 4 -15.20 23.67 0.77
C PHE A 4 -16.53 22.93 0.89
N LYS A 5 -17.49 23.22 -0.01
CA LYS A 5 -18.79 22.52 -0.05
C LYS A 5 -18.66 21.15 -0.72
N ALA A 6 -17.93 21.06 -1.83
CA ALA A 6 -17.58 19.78 -2.45
C ALA A 6 -16.81 18.86 -1.49
N TYR A 7 -15.92 19.42 -0.68
CA TYR A 7 -15.17 18.71 0.37
C TYR A 7 -16.07 18.12 1.47
N LEU A 8 -17.10 18.85 1.91
CA LEU A 8 -18.05 18.36 2.91
C LEU A 8 -19.05 17.35 2.32
N ASP A 9 -19.46 17.53 1.06
CA ASP A 9 -20.37 16.62 0.37
C ASP A 9 -19.71 15.26 0.08
N GLU A 10 -18.40 15.22 -0.23
CA GLU A 10 -17.63 13.98 -0.41
C GLU A 10 -17.35 13.23 0.90
N ILE A 11 -17.03 13.94 1.99
CA ILE A 11 -16.88 13.33 3.33
C ILE A 11 -18.20 12.69 3.75
N ARG A 12 -19.33 13.36 3.49
CA ARG A 12 -20.66 12.83 3.77
C ARG A 12 -21.00 11.62 2.91
N TYR A 13 -20.65 11.61 1.63
CA TYR A 13 -20.84 10.45 0.75
C TYR A 13 -20.00 9.23 1.16
N GLY A 14 -18.74 9.46 1.55
CA GLY A 14 -17.85 8.39 2.04
C GLY A 14 -18.34 7.76 3.35
N TYR A 15 -18.88 8.56 4.27
CA TYR A 15 -19.46 8.06 5.53
C TYR A 15 -20.80 7.34 5.34
N LEU A 16 -21.66 7.84 4.45
CA LEU A 16 -22.98 7.23 4.19
C LEU A 16 -22.86 5.88 3.48
N ASN A 17 -21.95 5.73 2.52
CA ASN A 17 -21.72 4.44 1.86
C ASN A 17 -21.18 3.36 2.81
N LEU A 18 -20.41 3.75 3.82
CA LEU A 18 -19.93 2.84 4.86
C LEU A 18 -21.09 2.36 5.76
N ILE A 19 -22.03 3.25 6.09
CA ILE A 19 -23.20 2.94 6.92
C ILE A 19 -24.23 2.09 6.14
N ASP A 20 -24.47 2.38 4.87
CA ASP A 20 -25.39 1.60 4.03
C ASP A 20 -24.88 0.17 3.80
N HIS A 21 -23.56 -0.04 3.68
CA HIS A 21 -22.98 -1.39 3.65
C HIS A 21 -23.07 -2.13 5.00
N MET A 22 -23.10 -1.42 6.13
CA MET A 22 -23.20 -2.03 7.46
C MET A 22 -24.63 -2.43 7.85
N HIS A 23 -25.67 -1.92 7.16
CA HIS A 23 -27.07 -2.23 7.49
C HIS A 23 -27.77 -3.19 6.51
N GLY A 24 -27.11 -3.59 5.42
CA GLY A 24 -27.60 -4.60 4.49
C GLY A 24 -27.52 -6.02 5.05
N SER A 25 -28.58 -6.47 5.74
CA SER A 25 -28.74 -7.87 6.16
C SER A 25 -28.99 -8.77 4.95
N THR A 26 -27.91 -9.22 4.29
CA THR A 26 -27.98 -10.25 3.26
C THR A 26 -27.44 -11.54 3.83
N LYS A 27 -28.23 -12.62 3.72
CA LYS A 27 -27.83 -13.97 4.16
C LYS A 27 -26.46 -14.32 3.58
N ILE A 28 -25.52 -14.64 4.46
CA ILE A 28 -24.15 -15.02 4.11
C ILE A 28 -24.19 -16.49 3.67
N ASP A 29 -23.87 -16.73 2.41
CA ASP A 29 -23.63 -18.06 1.85
C ASP A 29 -22.18 -18.45 2.19
N GLU A 30 -21.96 -19.60 2.82
CA GLU A 30 -20.68 -20.05 3.40
C GLU A 30 -19.63 -20.47 2.34
N THR A 31 -19.60 -19.81 1.19
CA THR A 31 -18.68 -20.12 0.08
C THR A 31 -17.72 -19.00 -0.30
N GLN A 32 -17.61 -17.93 0.50
CA GLN A 32 -16.69 -16.81 0.25
C GLN A 32 -15.22 -17.24 0.41
N GLY A 33 -14.55 -17.41 -0.74
CA GLY A 33 -13.13 -17.73 -0.83
C GLY A 33 -12.22 -16.55 -0.45
N ASP A 34 -10.92 -16.83 -0.45
CA ASP A 34 -9.71 -16.01 -0.18
C ASP A 34 -9.59 -14.67 -0.98
N HIS A 35 -10.68 -13.97 -1.27
CA HIS A 35 -10.75 -12.78 -2.15
C HIS A 35 -11.42 -11.56 -1.51
N ASP A 36 -11.93 -11.68 -0.28
CA ASP A 36 -12.76 -10.65 0.34
C ASP A 36 -12.01 -9.78 1.37
N ASN A 37 -10.69 -9.93 1.47
CA ASN A 37 -9.88 -9.04 2.31
C ASN A 37 -10.00 -7.60 1.81
N PRO A 38 -10.34 -6.63 2.69
CA PRO A 38 -10.23 -5.22 2.34
C PRO A 38 -8.77 -4.89 2.01
N ILE A 39 -8.58 -4.06 0.99
CA ILE A 39 -7.24 -3.70 0.50
C ILE A 39 -6.85 -2.35 1.07
N ILE A 40 -5.81 -2.30 1.89
CA ILE A 40 -5.28 -1.07 2.46
C ILE A 40 -4.29 -0.44 1.49
N ALA A 41 -4.48 0.84 1.15
CA ALA A 41 -3.55 1.58 0.30
C ALA A 41 -2.66 2.54 1.12
N LEU A 42 -1.34 2.37 0.99
CA LEU A 42 -0.30 3.08 1.73
C LEU A 42 0.42 4.05 0.79
N HIS A 43 0.29 5.36 1.04
CA HIS A 43 0.81 6.41 0.15
C HIS A 43 2.31 6.67 0.31
N GLY A 44 2.92 7.19 -0.75
CA GLY A 44 4.33 7.55 -0.79
C GLY A 44 4.68 8.85 -0.06
N TYR A 45 5.97 9.18 -0.15
CA TYR A 45 6.55 10.46 0.26
C TYR A 45 5.88 11.61 -0.52
N CYS A 46 5.54 12.71 0.15
CA CYS A 46 4.78 13.85 -0.41
C CYS A 46 3.39 13.54 -1.00
N GLN A 47 2.91 12.30 -0.90
CA GLN A 47 1.58 11.91 -1.34
C GLN A 47 0.57 11.99 -0.19
N MET A 48 -0.72 11.91 -0.53
CA MET A 48 -1.81 11.80 0.45
C MET A 48 -2.78 10.70 -0.01
N LYS A 49 -3.68 10.28 0.88
CA LYS A 49 -4.65 9.20 0.63
C LYS A 49 -5.42 9.29 -0.70
N HIS A 50 -5.70 10.50 -1.19
CA HIS A 50 -6.40 10.76 -2.46
C HIS A 50 -5.64 10.33 -3.72
N THR A 51 -4.34 10.03 -3.60
CA THR A 51 -3.51 9.59 -4.74
C THR A 51 -4.02 8.27 -5.32
N PHE A 52 -4.74 7.48 -4.52
CA PHE A 52 -5.31 6.20 -4.93
C PHE A 52 -6.73 6.28 -5.51
N THR A 53 -7.32 7.46 -5.74
CA THR A 53 -8.70 7.56 -6.25
C THR A 53 -8.90 6.79 -7.57
N TYR A 54 -7.92 6.80 -8.47
CA TYR A 54 -8.01 6.05 -9.72
C TYR A 54 -7.89 4.54 -9.48
N LEU A 55 -6.96 4.11 -8.63
CA LEU A 55 -6.83 2.72 -8.17
C LEU A 55 -8.14 2.20 -7.56
N GLN A 56 -8.76 2.97 -6.65
CA GLN A 56 -10.04 2.63 -6.04
C GLN A 56 -11.14 2.42 -7.10
N LYS A 57 -11.27 3.36 -8.05
CA LYS A 57 -12.26 3.24 -9.15
C LYS A 57 -11.98 2.05 -10.07
N HIS A 58 -10.71 1.70 -10.27
CA HIS A 58 -10.33 0.55 -11.09
C HIS A 58 -10.66 -0.77 -10.39
N PHE A 59 -10.31 -0.89 -9.11
CA PHE A 59 -10.53 -2.10 -8.31
C PHE A 59 -12.01 -2.33 -8.01
N ALA A 60 -12.80 -1.26 -7.81
CA ALA A 60 -14.25 -1.35 -7.62
C ALA A 60 -14.99 -1.96 -8.82
N LYS A 61 -14.43 -1.92 -10.04
CA LYS A 61 -15.01 -2.61 -11.21
C LYS A 61 -14.88 -4.14 -11.15
N ASN A 62 -14.09 -4.64 -10.21
CA ASN A 62 -13.85 -6.06 -9.96
C ASN A 62 -14.28 -6.42 -8.52
N ASP A 63 -15.23 -5.67 -7.95
CA ASP A 63 -15.79 -5.87 -6.61
C ASP A 63 -14.74 -5.88 -5.48
N ARG A 64 -13.59 -5.24 -5.70
CA ARG A 64 -12.53 -5.10 -4.68
C ARG A 64 -12.53 -3.70 -4.08
N THR A 65 -12.67 -3.63 -2.76
CA THR A 65 -12.65 -2.38 -1.99
C THR A 65 -11.22 -2.02 -1.59
N VAL A 66 -10.78 -0.83 -2.02
CA VAL A 66 -9.50 -0.24 -1.62
C VAL A 66 -9.75 0.92 -0.64
N ILE A 67 -9.09 0.85 0.52
CA ILE A 67 -9.20 1.78 1.65
C ILE A 67 -7.84 2.49 1.84
N PRO A 68 -7.69 3.72 1.33
CA PRO A 68 -6.50 4.53 1.57
C PRO A 68 -6.46 5.04 3.01
N ILE A 69 -5.35 4.81 3.71
CA ILE A 69 -5.10 5.36 5.05
C ILE A 69 -4.06 6.47 4.99
N GLY A 70 -4.12 7.41 5.94
CA GLY A 70 -3.22 8.55 6.01
C GLY A 70 -2.24 8.45 7.17
N TYR A 71 -0.99 8.83 6.94
CA TYR A 71 0.06 8.93 7.96
C TYR A 71 1.09 9.99 7.56
N GLY A 72 2.00 10.35 8.47
CA GLY A 72 3.06 11.30 8.17
C GLY A 72 4.02 10.78 7.09
N SER A 73 4.23 11.53 6.02
CA SER A 73 5.08 11.12 4.88
C SER A 73 6.18 12.11 4.51
N PHE A 74 6.50 13.05 5.41
CA PHE A 74 7.47 14.11 5.16
C PHE A 74 8.56 14.17 6.25
N TYR A 75 8.28 14.86 7.37
CA TYR A 75 9.20 14.99 8.50
C TYR A 75 9.17 13.80 9.46
N GLN A 76 8.24 12.87 9.26
CA GLN A 76 8.02 11.76 10.18
C GLN A 76 8.99 10.60 9.92
N ASP A 77 9.33 9.87 10.97
CA ASP A 77 10.03 8.59 10.85
C ASP A 77 9.13 7.55 10.15
N ILE A 78 9.64 6.84 9.13
CA ILE A 78 8.89 5.77 8.44
C ILE A 78 8.43 4.68 9.42
N ARG A 79 9.20 4.38 10.48
CA ARG A 79 8.80 3.44 11.53
C ARG A 79 7.53 3.91 12.25
N ARG A 80 7.48 5.19 12.61
CA ARG A 80 6.31 5.81 13.23
C ARG A 80 5.11 5.85 12.27
N SER A 81 5.36 6.07 10.99
CA SER A 81 4.31 5.99 9.97
C SER A 81 3.75 4.58 9.83
N ALA A 82 4.60 3.56 9.95
CA ALA A 82 4.19 2.15 9.99
C ALA A 82 3.39 1.81 11.25
N GLU A 83 3.78 2.30 12.42
CA GLU A 83 2.99 2.15 13.66
C GLU A 83 1.59 2.76 13.51
N GLN A 84 1.49 4.00 13.01
CA GLN A 84 0.20 4.65 12.74
C GLN A 84 -0.66 3.89 11.72
N ALA A 85 -0.03 3.39 10.66
CA ALA A 85 -0.71 2.58 9.65
C ALA A 85 -1.20 1.24 10.23
N ALA A 86 -0.40 0.60 11.06
CA ALA A 86 -0.73 -0.66 11.72
C ALA A 86 -1.97 -0.54 12.62
N GLU A 87 -2.10 0.55 13.38
CA GLU A 87 -3.32 0.80 14.17
C GLU A 87 -4.59 0.89 13.30
N GLY A 88 -4.48 1.47 12.10
CA GLY A 88 -5.57 1.52 11.14
C GLY A 88 -5.89 0.14 10.56
N ILE A 89 -4.86 -0.62 10.21
CA ILE A 89 -4.97 -2.00 9.70
C ILE A 89 -5.65 -2.90 10.72
N GLU A 90 -5.24 -2.85 11.99
CA GLU A 90 -5.82 -3.70 13.04
C GLU A 90 -7.33 -3.45 13.20
N ARG A 91 -7.76 -2.18 13.19
CA ARG A 91 -9.19 -1.83 13.28
C ARG A 91 -9.97 -2.38 12.07
N ILE A 92 -9.45 -2.18 10.86
CA ILE A 92 -10.12 -2.64 9.64
C ILE A 92 -10.13 -4.17 9.56
N ALA A 93 -9.04 -4.82 9.95
CA ALA A 93 -8.94 -6.27 10.04
C ALA A 93 -9.99 -6.79 11.03
N HIS A 94 -10.10 -6.21 12.22
CA HIS A 94 -11.07 -6.64 13.23
C HIS A 94 -12.52 -6.60 12.73
N ASP A 95 -12.85 -5.61 11.91
CA ASP A 95 -14.20 -5.46 11.36
C ASP A 95 -14.42 -6.27 10.07
N SER A 96 -13.36 -6.83 9.48
CA SER A 96 -13.43 -7.70 8.32
C SER A 96 -13.84 -9.14 8.69
N PRO A 97 -14.59 -9.84 7.82
CA PRO A 97 -14.96 -11.25 8.06
C PRO A 97 -13.76 -12.19 8.24
N THR A 98 -12.69 -11.96 7.50
CA THR A 98 -11.48 -12.81 7.50
C THR A 98 -10.50 -12.48 8.63
N ARG A 99 -10.70 -11.36 9.34
CA ARG A 99 -9.72 -10.82 10.30
C ARG A 99 -8.36 -10.55 9.68
N ARG A 100 -8.36 -10.25 8.37
CA ARG A 100 -7.19 -10.07 7.52
C ARG A 100 -7.43 -8.95 6.52
N VAL A 101 -6.33 -8.36 6.04
CA VAL A 101 -6.30 -7.35 4.99
C VAL A 101 -5.23 -7.70 3.97
N ASP A 102 -5.38 -7.15 2.77
CA ASP A 102 -4.30 -7.08 1.79
C ASP A 102 -3.75 -5.64 1.77
N MET A 103 -2.53 -5.45 1.29
CA MET A 103 -1.90 -4.13 1.21
C MET A 103 -1.39 -3.81 -0.20
N ILE A 104 -1.58 -2.55 -0.61
CA ILE A 104 -0.90 -1.92 -1.75
C ILE A 104 -0.09 -0.75 -1.21
N GLY A 105 1.22 -0.81 -1.36
CA GLY A 105 2.11 0.31 -1.00
C GLY A 105 2.70 0.95 -2.25
N HIS A 106 2.52 2.26 -2.42
CA HIS A 106 3.17 2.99 -3.50
C HIS A 106 4.39 3.75 -2.96
N SER A 107 5.52 3.66 -3.66
CA SER A 107 6.77 4.37 -3.31
C SER A 107 7.15 4.08 -1.85
N MET A 108 7.39 5.11 -1.03
CA MET A 108 7.61 4.98 0.42
C MET A 108 6.54 4.12 1.13
N GLY A 109 5.29 4.09 0.66
CA GLY A 109 4.23 3.30 1.27
C GLY A 109 4.45 1.79 1.25
N GLY A 110 5.22 1.26 0.29
CA GLY A 110 5.62 -0.14 0.33
C GLY A 110 6.69 -0.42 1.39
N LEU A 111 7.54 0.56 1.74
CA LEU A 111 8.46 0.44 2.89
C LEU A 111 7.69 0.47 4.21
N VAL A 112 6.66 1.30 4.32
CA VAL A 112 5.73 1.33 5.45
C VAL A 112 5.09 -0.06 5.62
N GLY A 113 4.47 -0.59 4.56
CA GLY A 113 3.85 -1.92 4.61
C GLY A 113 4.83 -3.06 4.89
N ALA A 114 6.03 -3.01 4.30
CA ALA A 114 7.07 -3.99 4.59
C ALA A 114 7.50 -3.93 6.06
N TYR A 115 7.65 -2.74 6.64
CA TYR A 115 7.99 -2.61 8.06
C TYR A 115 6.87 -3.19 8.96
N ILE A 116 5.60 -3.02 8.59
CA ILE A 116 4.46 -3.61 9.32
C ILE A 116 4.58 -5.14 9.38
N VAL A 117 4.78 -5.79 8.22
CA VAL A 117 4.80 -7.27 8.17
C VAL A 117 6.11 -7.89 8.62
N LYS A 118 7.23 -7.17 8.50
CA LYS A 118 8.58 -7.68 8.82
C LYS A 118 9.01 -7.36 10.24
N ALA A 119 8.58 -6.22 10.81
CA ALA A 119 9.12 -5.70 12.07
C ALA A 119 8.08 -5.46 13.17
N LEU A 120 6.79 -5.24 12.85
CA LEU A 120 5.78 -4.87 13.86
C LEU A 120 4.98 -6.04 14.47
N ASP A 121 5.31 -7.31 14.21
CA ASP A 121 4.51 -8.48 14.63
C ASP A 121 3.01 -8.39 14.23
N GLN A 122 2.73 -7.65 13.15
CA GLN A 122 1.40 -7.46 12.58
C GLN A 122 1.21 -8.31 11.32
N SER A 123 1.79 -9.52 11.32
CA SER A 123 1.71 -10.48 10.21
C SER A 123 0.53 -11.44 10.32
N LYS A 124 -0.03 -11.64 11.52
CA LYS A 124 -1.49 -11.85 11.66
C LYS A 124 -2.18 -10.63 11.03
N TYR A 125 -3.46 -10.51 10.80
CA TYR A 125 -4.06 -9.34 10.11
C TYR A 125 -3.63 -9.07 8.65
N VAL A 126 -2.49 -9.53 8.13
CA VAL A 126 -2.09 -9.29 6.73
C VAL A 126 -1.90 -10.62 6.02
N ASP A 127 -2.47 -10.77 4.83
CA ASP A 127 -2.22 -11.95 3.98
C ASP A 127 -1.28 -11.61 2.81
N ARG A 128 -1.45 -10.44 2.19
CA ARG A 128 -0.73 -10.07 0.97
C ARG A 128 -0.23 -8.63 1.00
N ILE A 129 0.89 -8.38 0.34
CA ILE A 129 1.40 -7.03 0.08
C ILE A 129 1.95 -6.91 -1.33
N VAL A 130 1.52 -5.88 -2.06
CA VAL A 130 2.12 -5.46 -3.33
C VAL A 130 2.71 -4.07 -3.18
N ALA A 131 4.03 -3.96 -3.30
CA ALA A 131 4.76 -2.71 -3.34
C ALA A 131 4.96 -2.27 -4.81
N LEU A 132 4.67 -1.00 -5.09
CA LEU A 132 4.72 -0.39 -6.42
C LEU A 132 5.76 0.74 -6.38
N GLY A 133 6.91 0.55 -7.01
CA GLY A 133 7.98 1.56 -7.11
C GLY A 133 8.67 1.83 -5.77
N SER A 134 8.62 0.90 -4.82
CA SER A 134 9.15 1.12 -3.47
C SER A 134 10.67 0.96 -3.42
N PRO A 135 11.41 1.93 -2.83
CA PRO A 135 12.87 1.90 -2.80
C PRO A 135 13.41 0.99 -1.67
N PHE A 136 13.28 -0.33 -1.81
CA PHE A 136 13.72 -1.31 -0.80
C PHE A 136 15.23 -1.26 -0.50
N GLN A 137 16.04 -0.86 -1.48
CA GLN A 137 17.47 -0.59 -1.31
C GLN A 137 17.80 0.90 -1.38
N GLY A 138 16.78 1.75 -1.22
CA GLY A 138 16.90 3.20 -1.28
C GLY A 138 16.92 3.76 -2.70
N THR A 139 16.89 5.08 -2.81
CA THR A 139 17.01 5.79 -4.10
C THR A 139 17.93 6.99 -3.94
N VAL A 140 18.81 7.23 -4.90
CA VAL A 140 19.70 8.41 -4.86
C VAL A 140 18.89 9.72 -4.91
N MET A 141 17.67 9.68 -5.45
CA MET A 141 16.76 10.83 -5.46
C MET A 141 16.34 11.26 -4.05
N ALA A 142 16.43 10.38 -3.05
CA ALA A 142 16.09 10.69 -1.68
C ALA A 142 17.03 11.75 -1.05
N HIS A 143 18.25 11.93 -1.58
CA HIS A 143 19.16 13.01 -1.16
C HIS A 143 18.62 14.41 -1.46
N LEU A 144 17.69 14.54 -2.42
CA LEU A 144 17.02 15.80 -2.74
C LEU A 144 15.73 16.01 -1.94
N GLY A 145 15.30 14.98 -1.20
CA GLY A 145 14.11 15.04 -0.36
C GLY A 145 14.37 15.74 0.97
N VAL A 146 13.29 16.19 1.60
CA VAL A 146 13.32 16.89 2.89
C VAL A 146 12.65 16.05 3.98
N GLY A 147 13.20 16.13 5.19
CA GLY A 147 12.64 15.50 6.37
C GLY A 147 13.13 14.08 6.60
N LYS A 148 12.72 13.51 7.74
CA LYS A 148 13.26 12.24 8.22
C LYS A 148 12.95 11.07 7.29
N SER A 149 11.75 11.07 6.70
CA SER A 149 11.34 10.05 5.73
C SER A 149 12.27 9.99 4.52
N ALA A 150 12.68 11.14 3.98
CA ALA A 150 13.62 11.19 2.85
C ALA A 150 14.98 10.61 3.24
N GLY A 151 15.53 11.01 4.39
CA GLY A 151 16.79 10.45 4.91
C GLY A 151 16.75 8.93 5.10
N GLN A 152 15.60 8.37 5.48
CA GLN A 152 15.42 6.93 5.61
C GLN A 152 15.33 6.18 4.27
N MET A 153 15.07 6.88 3.16
CA MET A 153 15.08 6.29 1.81
C MET A 153 16.41 6.45 1.08
N VAL A 154 17.40 7.11 1.69
CA VAL A 154 18.77 7.18 1.17
C VAL A 154 19.40 5.77 1.21
N PRO A 155 20.07 5.29 0.14
CA PRO A 155 20.75 4.00 0.15
C PRO A 155 21.71 3.86 1.33
N GLY A 156 21.64 2.71 2.03
CA GLY A 156 22.46 2.43 3.22
C GLY A 156 22.00 3.14 4.50
N SER A 157 20.80 3.74 4.54
CA SER A 157 20.25 4.27 5.79
C SER A 157 20.01 3.15 6.81
N ASP A 158 20.13 3.48 8.10
CA ASP A 158 19.87 2.54 9.20
C ASP A 158 18.48 1.89 9.09
N PHE A 159 17.49 2.63 8.60
CA PHE A 159 16.14 2.10 8.38
C PHE A 159 16.10 1.01 7.31
N LEU A 160 16.75 1.21 6.17
CA LEU A 160 16.78 0.21 5.11
C LEU A 160 17.61 -1.00 5.52
N GLU A 161 18.70 -0.81 6.25
CA GLU A 161 19.48 -1.92 6.79
C GLU A 161 18.67 -2.78 7.78
N GLU A 162 17.96 -2.13 8.70
CA GLU A 162 17.06 -2.81 9.63
C GLU A 162 15.98 -3.59 8.87
N LEU A 163 15.32 -2.94 7.92
CA LEU A 163 14.26 -3.56 7.12
C LEU A 163 14.80 -4.72 6.28
N CYS A 164 16.03 -4.62 5.76
CA CYS A 164 16.67 -5.70 5.00
C CYS A 164 16.97 -6.93 5.87
N LYS A 165 17.41 -6.72 7.11
CA LYS A 165 17.73 -7.79 8.08
C LYS A 165 16.48 -8.52 8.59
N ALA A 166 15.34 -7.83 8.69
CA ALA A 166 14.09 -8.45 9.09
C ALA A 166 13.62 -9.47 8.04
N GLU A 167 13.06 -10.59 8.48
CA GLU A 167 12.50 -11.61 7.58
C GLU A 167 11.04 -11.30 7.26
N THR A 168 10.57 -11.72 6.08
CA THR A 168 9.14 -11.73 5.78
C THR A 168 8.57 -13.08 6.21
N PRO A 169 7.54 -13.12 7.09
CA PRO A 169 6.94 -14.37 7.49
C PRO A 169 6.45 -15.17 6.28
N ALA A 170 6.68 -16.49 6.27
CA ALA A 170 6.38 -17.37 5.13
C ALA A 170 4.87 -17.41 4.76
N THR A 171 4.01 -16.95 5.67
CA THR A 171 2.56 -16.83 5.46
C THR A 171 2.16 -15.62 4.62
N ILE A 172 3.07 -14.64 4.41
CA ILE A 172 2.77 -13.41 3.69
C ILE A 172 3.17 -13.54 2.22
N PHE A 173 2.20 -13.33 1.32
CA PHE A 173 2.48 -13.24 -0.11
C PHE A 173 2.90 -11.82 -0.48
N ALA A 174 4.20 -11.63 -0.68
CA ALA A 174 4.77 -10.32 -0.90
C ALA A 174 5.34 -10.17 -2.33
N SER A 175 4.98 -9.08 -3.00
CA SER A 175 5.47 -8.75 -4.35
C SER A 175 6.01 -7.32 -4.41
N SER A 176 7.14 -7.13 -5.09
CA SER A 176 7.65 -5.82 -5.46
C SER A 176 7.55 -5.65 -6.97
N VAL A 177 6.88 -4.60 -7.42
CA VAL A 177 6.77 -4.20 -8.82
C VAL A 177 7.49 -2.88 -9.01
N PHE A 178 8.50 -2.86 -9.87
CA PHE A 178 9.32 -1.68 -10.14
C PHE A 178 9.56 -1.57 -11.66
N SER A 179 9.92 -0.39 -12.13
CA SER A 179 9.99 -0.07 -13.56
C SER A 179 11.37 0.45 -13.95
N ASP A 180 11.85 0.10 -15.14
CA ASP A 180 13.12 0.60 -15.67
C ASP A 180 13.10 2.10 -16.02
N ALA A 181 11.90 2.63 -16.29
CA ALA A 181 11.64 4.03 -16.57
C ALA A 181 11.21 4.85 -15.33
N ASP A 182 11.38 4.29 -14.12
CA ASP A 182 11.07 4.98 -12.88
C ASP A 182 12.07 6.12 -12.60
N GLU A 183 11.60 7.35 -12.73
CA GLU A 183 12.41 8.56 -12.59
C GLU A 183 12.68 8.97 -11.14
N LEU A 184 12.04 8.31 -10.16
CA LEU A 184 12.21 8.59 -8.72
C LEU A 184 12.89 7.46 -7.96
N LEU A 185 12.89 6.24 -8.51
CA LEU A 185 13.61 5.09 -8.01
C LEU A 185 14.90 4.89 -8.83
N ILE A 186 15.99 5.52 -8.42
CA ILE A 186 17.26 5.48 -9.15
C ILE A 186 18.37 4.88 -8.26
N PRO A 187 19.07 3.81 -8.73
CA PRO A 187 18.74 3.00 -9.91
C PRO A 187 17.47 2.15 -9.69
N HIS A 188 16.69 1.89 -10.75
CA HIS A 188 15.41 1.18 -10.65
C HIS A 188 15.50 -0.19 -9.97
N LYS A 189 16.64 -0.88 -10.14
CA LYS A 189 16.91 -2.19 -9.52
C LYS A 189 16.83 -2.17 -7.99
N ASN A 190 16.91 -0.98 -7.37
CA ASN A 190 16.74 -0.82 -5.92
C ASN A 190 15.29 -1.05 -5.46
N GLY A 191 14.35 -1.24 -6.39
CA GLY A 191 13.03 -1.79 -6.10
C GLY A 191 13.03 -3.28 -5.76
N TRP A 192 14.14 -3.98 -5.98
CA TRP A 192 14.23 -5.40 -5.62
C TRP A 192 14.27 -5.60 -4.10
N CYS A 193 13.42 -6.49 -3.59
CA CYS A 193 13.33 -6.87 -2.19
C CYS A 193 13.63 -8.37 -2.00
N PRO A 194 14.62 -8.76 -1.15
CA PRO A 194 14.91 -10.16 -0.87
C PRO A 194 13.69 -10.91 -0.31
N GLY A 195 13.48 -12.14 -0.78
CA GLY A 195 12.39 -13.01 -0.33
C GLY A 195 11.01 -12.68 -0.92
N TRP A 196 10.89 -11.58 -1.68
CA TRP A 196 9.63 -11.19 -2.32
C TRP A 196 9.60 -11.63 -3.79
N LYS A 197 8.40 -11.72 -4.37
CA LYS A 197 8.24 -11.85 -5.81
C LYS A 197 8.57 -10.51 -6.48
N ASN A 198 9.72 -10.43 -7.12
CA ASN A 198 10.20 -9.21 -7.76
C ASN A 198 9.84 -9.18 -9.24
N ILE A 199 9.19 -8.11 -9.69
CA ILE A 199 8.71 -7.98 -11.07
C ILE A 199 9.12 -6.63 -11.64
N LEU A 200 10.05 -6.66 -12.60
CA LEU A 200 10.38 -5.52 -13.43
C LEU A 200 9.32 -5.32 -14.52
N VAL A 201 8.81 -4.11 -14.65
CA VAL A 201 7.98 -3.66 -15.78
C VAL A 201 8.78 -2.68 -16.64
N GLN A 202 8.31 -2.44 -17.86
CA GLN A 202 9.01 -1.62 -18.85
C GLN A 202 8.23 -0.34 -19.13
N ASP A 203 8.94 0.77 -19.32
CA ASP A 203 8.38 2.04 -19.84
C ASP A 203 7.25 2.64 -19.00
N VAL A 204 7.26 2.42 -17.69
CA VAL A 204 6.29 3.01 -16.75
C VAL A 204 6.98 3.99 -15.81
N ALA A 205 6.63 5.27 -15.89
CA ALA A 205 7.07 6.29 -14.93
C ALA A 205 6.57 6.00 -13.51
N HIS A 206 7.18 6.60 -12.49
CA HIS A 206 6.90 6.30 -11.08
C HIS A 206 5.40 6.34 -10.72
N LEU A 207 4.74 7.47 -11.02
CA LEU A 207 3.29 7.59 -10.81
C LEU A 207 2.47 6.71 -11.75
N GLY A 208 3.01 6.36 -12.92
CA GLY A 208 2.39 5.42 -13.85
C GLY A 208 2.08 4.08 -13.20
N LEU A 209 2.84 3.66 -12.18
CA LEU A 209 2.60 2.39 -11.47
C LEU A 209 1.24 2.32 -10.75
N ILE A 210 0.61 3.46 -10.47
CA ILE A 210 -0.72 3.53 -9.82
C ILE A 210 -1.82 4.10 -10.73
N TYR A 211 -1.50 4.44 -11.99
CA TYR A 211 -2.46 4.97 -12.97
C TYR A 211 -2.53 4.15 -14.26
N ASN A 212 -1.47 3.42 -14.62
CA ASN A 212 -1.44 2.61 -15.82
C ASN A 212 -2.34 1.38 -15.64
N LYS A 213 -3.38 1.27 -16.47
CA LYS A 213 -4.37 0.18 -16.41
C LYS A 213 -3.73 -1.21 -16.35
N ASN A 214 -2.71 -1.49 -17.18
CA ASN A 214 -2.07 -2.80 -17.22
C ASN A 214 -1.34 -3.12 -15.90
N ILE A 215 -0.75 -2.10 -15.27
CA ILE A 215 -0.13 -2.26 -13.94
C ILE A 215 -1.20 -2.48 -12.87
N LEU A 216 -2.34 -1.80 -12.96
CA LEU A 216 -3.44 -1.99 -12.02
C LEU A 216 -4.08 -3.38 -12.13
N ASP A 217 -4.30 -3.87 -13.36
CA ASP A 217 -4.79 -5.24 -13.61
C ASP A 217 -3.81 -6.28 -13.04
N LYS A 218 -2.51 -6.07 -13.26
CA LYS A 218 -1.46 -6.93 -12.68
C LYS A 218 -1.39 -6.85 -11.16
N THR A 219 -1.59 -5.66 -10.58
CA THR A 219 -1.64 -5.48 -9.12
C THR A 219 -2.84 -6.22 -8.52
N LEU A 220 -3.99 -6.13 -9.19
CA LEU A 220 -5.20 -6.86 -8.82
C LEU A 220 -4.97 -8.38 -8.88
N GLU A 221 -4.32 -8.89 -9.93
CA GLU A 221 -3.96 -10.32 -10.03
C GLU A 221 -3.09 -10.75 -8.84
N LEU A 222 -2.06 -9.98 -8.50
CA LEU A 222 -1.14 -10.30 -7.39
C LEU A 222 -1.85 -10.33 -6.03
N ILE A 223 -2.86 -9.47 -5.84
CA ILE A 223 -3.67 -9.42 -4.62
C ILE A 223 -4.83 -10.42 -4.61
N SER A 224 -5.22 -10.96 -5.76
CA SER A 224 -6.39 -11.84 -5.90
C SER A 224 -6.03 -13.29 -6.21
N ARG A 225 -4.77 -13.72 -6.13
CA ARG A 225 -4.43 -15.11 -6.45
C ARG A 225 -4.97 -16.08 -5.40
N LYS A 226 -5.84 -17.00 -5.83
CA LYS A 226 -6.20 -18.23 -5.10
C LYS A 226 -4.95 -19.09 -4.94
N ILE A 227 -4.69 -19.55 -3.73
CA ILE A 227 -3.76 -20.65 -3.47
C ILE A 227 -4.36 -21.94 -4.04
#